data_AF-A0A5Q0GB47-F1
#
_entry.id   AF-A0A5Q0GB47-F1
#
_cell.length_a   1.000
_cell.length_b   1.000
_cell.length_c   1.000
_cell.angle_alpha   90.00
_cell.angle_beta   90.00
_cell.angle_gamma   90.00
#
_symmetry.space_group_name_H-M   'P 1'
#
loop_
_entity.id
_entity.type
_entity.pdbx_description
1 polymer ?
#
loop_
_entity_poly.entity_id
_entity_poly.type
_entity_poly.pdbx_seq_one_letter_code
_entity_poly.pdbx_strand_id
1 'polypeptide(L)'
;MNVEELLAQYATGVINFSGVDLSEANLSGVKLCGVNFSQANLSIANLSGSNLSEADFSHAKLNVARLSGANLTNAIFNHSSLNVANLIRSDLSRAQLRGASLVRAELIRAELSRVDLSEANLNSADLREATLRHANLRHANLNGASLKGASLVGANLEMANLNGSDLSRCDLTSANLRDAELKQVNFRHANLSGADLSGANLRWADLSGVNLSWADLSNAKLSGANLVGADLSNANLTNASLVHANLIQAKLIRAEWVGADLTSAILTGAKLYSTSRFGLKTEGLICQWIDLSPTGDRSIIQRFDTEDPREFFNETPPTIQIVIDAALEAEANFALAGAYYHIAQEYSILKQPPSMEISRRRTVFTFRVDNDADLLPTACMAILPFKDAVNTQKNIYALLAMMEQENISSLGIKTPHRVKELTSAIAEAISQAQTMKKTKKNLHLAAKIEFFQAPTQTILTNSSAQTLIVHDSPNFGKRFINSSITEMTFSSDVSGESLPHNLPGLNTLTDFVNSFHYVNE
;
A
#
# COMPACT_ATOMS: atom_id res chain seq x y z
N MET A 1 27.67 21.80 -45.97
CA MET A 1 27.45 20.71 -46.93
C MET A 1 26.05 20.88 -47.48
N ASN A 2 25.79 20.62 -48.76
CA ASN A 2 24.42 20.67 -49.30
C ASN A 2 23.77 19.27 -49.28
N VAL A 3 22.45 19.20 -49.46
CA VAL A 3 21.70 17.92 -49.38
C VAL A 3 22.12 16.93 -50.47
N GLU A 4 22.37 17.39 -51.70
CA GLU A 4 22.77 16.52 -52.80
C GLU A 4 24.12 15.85 -52.55
N GLU A 5 25.09 16.61 -52.04
CA GLU A 5 26.41 16.14 -51.64
C GLU A 5 26.32 15.10 -50.53
N LEU A 6 25.49 15.36 -49.52
CA LEU A 6 25.24 14.42 -48.44
C LEU A 6 24.66 13.10 -48.95
N LEU A 7 23.62 13.16 -49.79
CA LEU A 7 22.97 11.98 -50.33
C LEU A 7 23.90 11.18 -51.25
N ALA A 8 24.72 11.87 -52.05
CA ALA A 8 25.74 11.24 -52.90
C ALA A 8 26.81 10.53 -52.06
N GLN A 9 27.32 11.16 -51.01
CA GLN A 9 28.29 10.55 -50.10
C GLN A 9 27.69 9.37 -49.33
N TYR A 10 26.44 9.50 -48.87
CA TYR A 10 25.75 8.39 -48.21
C TYR A 10 25.55 7.19 -49.15
N ALA A 11 25.19 7.44 -50.41
CA ALA A 11 25.06 6.39 -51.43
C ALA A 11 26.37 5.64 -51.72
N THR A 12 27.53 6.24 -51.46
CA THR A 12 28.85 5.59 -51.59
C THR A 12 29.30 4.89 -50.30
N GLY A 13 28.48 4.88 -49.24
CA GLY A 13 28.74 4.21 -47.97
C GLY A 13 29.33 5.12 -46.87
N VAL A 14 29.46 6.42 -47.10
CA VAL A 14 29.84 7.37 -46.05
C VAL A 14 28.66 7.53 -45.09
N ILE A 15 28.84 7.13 -43.84
CA ILE A 15 27.79 7.25 -42.80
C ILE A 15 28.07 8.36 -41.79
N ASN A 16 29.29 8.89 -41.73
CA ASN A 16 29.69 9.87 -40.73
C ASN A 16 29.62 11.30 -41.27
N PHE A 17 28.63 12.04 -40.80
CA PHE A 17 28.42 13.46 -41.06
C PHE A 17 28.38 14.25 -39.75
N SER A 18 29.16 13.82 -38.75
CA SER A 18 29.26 14.50 -37.47
C SER A 18 29.67 15.97 -37.64
N GLY A 19 29.05 16.87 -36.89
CA GLY A 19 29.34 18.31 -36.89
C GLY A 19 28.91 19.05 -38.16
N VAL A 20 28.26 18.38 -39.11
CA VAL A 20 27.82 19.02 -40.37
C VAL A 20 26.80 20.12 -40.09
N ASP A 21 26.86 21.20 -40.86
CA ASP A 21 25.80 22.19 -40.91
C ASP A 21 24.84 21.89 -42.06
N LEU A 22 23.61 21.55 -41.69
CA LEU A 22 22.44 21.28 -42.50
C LEU A 22 21.23 22.07 -41.96
N SER A 23 21.48 23.22 -41.34
CA SER A 23 20.41 24.13 -40.93
C SER A 23 19.54 24.49 -42.14
N GLU A 24 18.22 24.53 -41.90
CA GLU A 24 17.21 24.80 -42.93
C GLU A 24 17.17 23.81 -44.12
N ALA A 25 17.97 22.74 -44.07
CA ALA A 25 18.01 21.74 -45.14
C ALA A 25 16.69 20.99 -45.28
N ASN A 26 16.29 20.71 -46.52
CA ASN A 26 15.15 19.84 -46.79
C ASN A 26 15.59 18.39 -47.00
N LEU A 27 15.41 17.58 -45.96
CA LEU A 27 15.70 16.15 -45.89
C LEU A 27 14.40 15.33 -45.73
N SER A 28 13.26 15.84 -46.23
CA SER A 28 11.98 15.14 -46.10
C SER A 28 11.99 13.83 -46.88
N GLY A 29 11.51 12.75 -46.26
CA GLY A 29 11.37 11.44 -46.92
C GLY A 29 12.69 10.73 -47.25
N VAL A 30 13.85 11.28 -46.85
CA VAL A 30 15.15 10.64 -47.10
C VAL A 30 15.27 9.32 -46.32
N LYS A 31 16.13 8.44 -46.81
CA LYS A 31 16.44 7.16 -46.16
C LYS A 31 17.91 7.17 -45.74
N LEU A 32 18.15 7.54 -44.49
CA LEU A 32 19.48 7.69 -43.90
C LEU A 32 19.56 6.87 -42.61
N CYS A 33 19.27 5.57 -42.72
CA CYS A 33 19.34 4.63 -41.58
C CYS A 33 20.78 4.54 -41.07
N GLY A 34 20.98 4.57 -39.74
CA GLY A 34 22.30 4.43 -39.13
C GLY A 34 23.28 5.57 -39.41
N VAL A 35 22.82 6.68 -39.98
CA VAL A 35 23.67 7.85 -40.26
C VAL A 35 24.13 8.50 -38.95
N ASN A 36 25.37 8.96 -38.90
CA ASN A 36 25.89 9.72 -37.78
C ASN A 36 25.83 11.23 -38.08
N PHE A 37 24.88 11.90 -37.43
CA PHE A 37 24.70 13.35 -37.34
C PHE A 37 25.03 13.89 -35.93
N SER A 38 25.87 13.21 -35.16
CA SER A 38 26.30 13.71 -33.85
C SER A 38 26.90 15.11 -33.99
N GLN A 39 26.58 16.02 -33.06
CA GLN A 39 27.01 17.42 -33.06
C GLN A 39 26.59 18.25 -34.29
N ALA A 40 25.79 17.70 -35.21
CA ALA A 40 25.34 18.41 -36.40
C ALA A 40 24.41 19.57 -36.05
N ASN A 41 24.40 20.59 -36.90
CA ASN A 41 23.38 21.63 -36.89
C ASN A 41 22.29 21.28 -37.91
N LEU A 42 21.13 20.88 -37.41
CA LEU A 42 19.91 20.56 -38.15
C LEU A 42 18.76 21.48 -37.72
N SER A 43 19.08 22.66 -37.19
CA SER A 43 18.08 23.63 -36.75
C SER A 43 17.19 24.00 -37.95
N ILE A 44 15.87 24.01 -37.76
CA ILE A 44 14.87 24.35 -38.80
C ILE A 44 14.85 23.35 -39.98
N ALA A 45 15.67 22.28 -39.96
CA ALA A 45 15.69 21.29 -41.03
C ALA A 45 14.33 20.57 -41.14
N ASN A 46 13.94 20.26 -42.38
CA ASN A 46 12.77 19.45 -42.65
C ASN A 46 13.17 17.99 -42.83
N LEU A 47 12.93 17.17 -41.81
CA LEU A 47 13.14 15.72 -41.74
C LEU A 47 11.79 14.97 -41.72
N SER A 48 10.71 15.60 -42.21
CA SER A 48 9.38 15.00 -42.14
C SER A 48 9.32 13.72 -42.97
N GLY A 49 8.76 12.65 -42.40
CA GLY A 49 8.60 11.35 -43.06
C GLY A 49 9.89 10.63 -43.45
N SER A 50 11.06 11.09 -42.99
CA SER A 50 12.33 10.43 -43.28
C SER A 50 12.48 9.12 -42.51
N ASN A 51 13.24 8.18 -43.06
CA ASN A 51 13.74 7.02 -42.33
C ASN A 51 15.14 7.30 -41.76
N LEU A 52 15.19 7.53 -40.45
CA LEU A 52 16.37 7.84 -39.66
C LEU A 52 16.50 6.85 -38.48
N SER A 53 15.99 5.63 -38.66
CA SER A 53 16.17 4.56 -37.68
C SER A 53 17.66 4.34 -37.42
N GLU A 54 18.02 4.11 -36.16
CA GLU A 54 19.40 3.89 -35.71
C GLU A 54 20.38 5.06 -35.96
N ALA A 55 19.88 6.22 -36.40
CA ALA A 55 20.72 7.40 -36.62
C ALA A 55 21.21 7.99 -35.29
N ASP A 56 22.44 8.53 -35.29
CA ASP A 56 23.04 9.20 -34.14
C ASP A 56 22.94 10.72 -34.30
N PHE A 57 22.20 11.36 -33.41
CA PHE A 57 22.01 12.80 -33.23
C PHE A 57 22.55 13.28 -31.88
N SER A 58 23.47 12.54 -31.24
CA SER A 58 24.03 12.92 -29.95
C SER A 58 24.62 14.33 -30.01
N HIS A 59 24.25 15.20 -29.07
CA HIS A 59 24.65 16.61 -29.04
C HIS A 59 24.26 17.46 -30.27
N ALA A 60 23.41 16.95 -31.16
CA ALA A 60 22.96 17.71 -32.33
C ALA A 60 21.98 18.82 -31.96
N LYS A 61 21.91 19.85 -32.80
CA LYS A 61 20.94 20.95 -32.69
C LYS A 61 19.81 20.71 -33.69
N LEU A 62 18.62 20.39 -33.20
CA LEU A 62 17.40 20.16 -33.97
C LEU A 62 16.28 21.14 -33.55
N ASN A 63 16.64 22.34 -33.08
CA ASN A 63 15.65 23.32 -32.66
C ASN A 63 14.75 23.68 -33.83
N VAL A 64 13.43 23.68 -33.61
CA VAL A 64 12.41 23.98 -34.63
C VAL A 64 12.45 23.01 -35.83
N ALA A 65 13.16 21.89 -35.75
CA ALA A 65 13.21 20.90 -36.82
C ALA A 65 11.83 20.24 -37.00
N ARG A 66 11.50 19.90 -38.24
CA ARG A 66 10.26 19.19 -38.58
C ARG A 66 10.56 17.71 -38.77
N LEU A 67 10.11 16.88 -37.84
CA LEU A 67 10.30 15.43 -37.80
C LEU A 67 8.95 14.69 -37.84
N SER A 68 7.87 15.36 -38.28
CA SER A 68 6.53 14.77 -38.28
C SER A 68 6.50 13.49 -39.12
N GLY A 69 6.01 12.39 -38.54
CA GLY A 69 5.95 11.09 -39.19
C GLY A 69 7.31 10.45 -39.51
N ALA A 70 8.42 10.98 -39.01
CA ALA A 70 9.73 10.37 -39.20
C ALA A 70 9.84 9.04 -38.46
N ASN A 71 10.56 8.08 -39.05
CA ASN A 71 10.99 6.87 -38.35
C ASN A 71 12.32 7.15 -37.66
N LEU A 72 12.31 7.14 -36.33
CA LEU A 72 13.43 7.39 -35.43
C LEU A 72 13.65 6.21 -34.47
N THR A 73 13.17 5.02 -34.83
CA THR A 73 13.31 3.83 -33.97
C THR A 73 14.79 3.55 -33.69
N ASN A 74 15.12 3.31 -32.42
CA ASN A 74 16.49 3.11 -31.95
C ASN A 74 17.49 4.26 -32.25
N ALA A 75 17.02 5.44 -32.67
CA ALA A 75 17.90 6.58 -32.87
C ALA A 75 18.46 7.10 -31.53
N ILE A 76 19.62 7.75 -31.58
CA ILE A 76 20.31 8.28 -30.41
C ILE A 76 20.26 9.81 -30.48
N PHE A 77 19.73 10.45 -29.45
CA PHE A 77 19.55 11.91 -29.31
C PHE A 77 20.10 12.41 -27.98
N ASN A 78 20.98 11.64 -27.34
CA ASN A 78 21.52 11.97 -26.02
C ASN A 78 22.12 13.38 -26.03
N HIS A 79 21.71 14.21 -25.06
CA HIS A 79 22.14 15.60 -24.92
C HIS A 79 21.91 16.50 -26.15
N SER A 80 21.02 16.12 -27.06
CA SER A 80 20.62 16.95 -28.20
C SER A 80 19.59 18.01 -27.82
N SER A 81 19.39 19.00 -28.70
CA SER A 81 18.41 20.07 -28.50
C SER A 81 17.31 19.98 -29.56
N LEU A 82 16.12 19.51 -29.18
CA LEU A 82 14.90 19.42 -29.98
C LEU A 82 13.84 20.43 -29.51
N ASN A 83 14.25 21.60 -29.01
CA ASN A 83 13.30 22.58 -28.50
C ASN A 83 12.39 23.06 -29.63
N VAL A 84 11.08 23.08 -29.38
CA VAL A 84 10.05 23.47 -30.35
C VAL A 84 10.06 22.61 -31.62
N ALA A 85 10.69 21.42 -31.59
CA ALA A 85 10.67 20.51 -32.72
C ALA A 85 9.27 19.88 -32.90
N ASN A 86 8.88 19.63 -34.14
CA ASN A 86 7.65 18.94 -34.47
C ASN A 86 7.92 17.45 -34.68
N LEU A 87 7.55 16.63 -33.70
CA LEU A 87 7.64 15.17 -33.69
C LEU A 87 6.25 14.52 -33.73
N ILE A 88 5.26 15.21 -34.32
CA ILE A 88 3.89 14.70 -34.39
C ILE A 88 3.89 13.38 -35.19
N ARG A 89 3.33 12.32 -34.61
CA ARG A 89 3.24 10.97 -35.22
C ARG A 89 4.59 10.34 -35.63
N SER A 90 5.72 10.84 -35.13
CA SER A 90 6.99 10.15 -35.37
C SER A 90 7.11 8.89 -34.50
N ASP A 91 7.92 7.94 -34.95
CA ASP A 91 8.23 6.73 -34.19
C ASP A 91 9.62 6.84 -33.55
N LEU A 92 9.66 7.11 -32.24
CA LEU A 92 10.85 7.13 -31.41
C LEU A 92 10.95 5.88 -30.52
N SER A 93 10.30 4.78 -30.90
CA SER A 93 10.33 3.55 -30.11
C SER A 93 11.78 3.11 -29.88
N ARG A 94 12.13 2.87 -28.61
CA ARG A 94 13.48 2.48 -28.16
C ARG A 94 14.59 3.51 -28.48
N ALA A 95 14.24 4.75 -28.85
CA ALA A 95 15.23 5.80 -29.01
C ALA A 95 15.86 6.18 -27.66
N GLN A 96 17.07 6.73 -27.71
CA GLN A 96 17.77 7.25 -26.53
C GLN A 96 17.73 8.77 -26.57
N LEU A 97 17.11 9.40 -25.60
CA LEU A 97 16.97 10.86 -25.45
C LEU A 97 17.47 11.32 -24.07
N ARG A 98 18.45 10.61 -23.50
CA ARG A 98 18.96 10.93 -22.16
C ARG A 98 19.51 12.36 -22.13
N GLY A 99 19.03 13.16 -21.19
CA GLY A 99 19.42 14.56 -21.04
C GLY A 99 19.12 15.44 -22.26
N ALA A 100 18.28 15.00 -23.20
CA ALA A 100 17.88 15.80 -24.35
C ALA A 100 16.93 16.94 -23.93
N SER A 101 17.00 18.06 -24.64
CA SER A 101 16.09 19.18 -24.42
C SER A 101 14.95 19.14 -25.45
N LEU A 102 13.73 18.92 -24.98
CA LEU A 102 12.48 18.88 -25.76
C LEU A 102 11.49 19.96 -25.28
N VAL A 103 12.00 21.12 -24.86
CA VAL A 103 11.16 22.20 -24.32
C VAL A 103 10.18 22.65 -25.39
N ARG A 104 8.88 22.60 -25.06
CA ARG A 104 7.77 22.93 -25.97
C ARG A 104 7.78 22.14 -27.29
N ALA A 105 8.39 20.95 -27.33
CA ALA A 105 8.31 20.07 -28.49
C ALA A 105 6.89 19.52 -28.66
N GLU A 106 6.48 19.28 -29.91
CA GLU A 106 5.19 18.69 -30.25
C GLU A 106 5.35 17.20 -30.52
N LEU A 107 4.91 16.36 -29.59
CA LEU A 107 4.99 14.88 -29.62
C LEU A 107 3.59 14.24 -29.69
N ILE A 108 2.61 14.98 -30.21
CA ILE A 108 1.21 14.52 -30.29
C ILE A 108 1.15 13.22 -31.10
N ARG A 109 0.60 12.16 -30.50
CA ARG A 109 0.51 10.80 -31.08
C ARG A 109 1.86 10.22 -31.52
N ALA A 110 2.97 10.66 -30.92
CA ALA A 110 4.26 10.03 -31.15
C ALA A 110 4.34 8.65 -30.48
N GLU A 111 5.02 7.70 -31.11
CA GLU A 111 5.36 6.41 -30.51
C GLU A 111 6.68 6.55 -29.75
N LEU A 112 6.62 6.40 -28.43
CA LEU A 112 7.72 6.56 -27.49
C LEU A 112 7.88 5.30 -26.62
N SER A 113 7.41 4.16 -27.12
CA SER A 113 7.45 2.90 -26.38
C SER A 113 8.90 2.50 -26.10
N ARG A 114 9.23 2.25 -24.83
CA ARG A 114 10.57 1.90 -24.35
C ARG A 114 11.65 2.94 -24.65
N VAL A 115 11.28 4.19 -24.86
CA VAL A 115 12.23 5.30 -25.03
C VAL A 115 12.99 5.56 -23.73
N ASP A 116 14.25 5.99 -23.81
CA ASP A 116 14.98 6.51 -22.66
C ASP A 116 14.98 8.04 -22.67
N LEU A 117 14.12 8.65 -21.86
CA LEU A 117 14.01 10.09 -21.61
C LEU A 117 14.55 10.46 -20.22
N SER A 118 15.42 9.63 -19.62
CA SER A 118 16.00 9.95 -18.32
C SER A 118 16.73 11.29 -18.35
N GLU A 119 16.52 12.11 -17.31
CA GLU A 119 17.09 13.47 -17.18
C GLU A 119 16.69 14.44 -18.32
N ALA A 120 15.79 14.06 -19.23
CA ALA A 120 15.38 14.91 -20.35
C ALA A 120 14.52 16.09 -19.86
N ASN A 121 14.60 17.22 -20.60
CA ASN A 121 13.79 18.40 -20.33
C ASN A 121 12.63 18.51 -21.31
N LEU A 122 11.44 18.07 -20.89
CA LEU A 122 10.17 18.16 -21.63
C LEU A 122 9.27 19.29 -21.09
N ASN A 123 9.85 20.36 -20.53
CA ASN A 123 9.06 21.46 -19.97
C ASN A 123 8.08 22.00 -21.04
N SER A 124 6.80 22.06 -20.67
CA SER A 124 5.71 22.53 -21.53
C SER A 124 5.60 21.80 -22.89
N ALA A 125 6.13 20.57 -23.01
CA ALA A 125 5.98 19.75 -24.21
C ALA A 125 4.53 19.25 -24.36
N ASP A 126 4.12 18.99 -25.60
CA ASP A 126 2.79 18.46 -25.92
C ASP A 126 2.89 17.00 -26.33
N LEU A 127 2.57 16.09 -25.41
CA LEU A 127 2.55 14.65 -25.58
C LEU A 127 1.12 14.08 -25.61
N ARG A 128 0.13 14.88 -26.00
CA ARG A 128 -1.27 14.42 -26.06
C ARG A 128 -1.39 13.17 -26.93
N GLU A 129 -2.09 12.16 -26.40
CA GLU A 129 -2.34 10.88 -27.08
C GLU A 129 -1.05 10.13 -27.52
N ALA A 130 0.11 10.43 -26.93
CA ALA A 130 1.36 9.73 -27.22
C ALA A 130 1.43 8.37 -26.50
N THR A 131 2.26 7.45 -27.02
CA THR A 131 2.46 6.12 -26.44
C THR A 131 3.82 6.03 -25.76
N LEU A 132 3.89 6.17 -24.44
CA LEU A 132 5.12 6.07 -23.61
C LEU A 132 5.20 4.76 -22.81
N ARG A 133 4.68 3.66 -23.36
CA ARG A 133 4.64 2.36 -22.66
C ARG A 133 6.06 1.91 -22.31
N HIS A 134 6.31 1.61 -21.04
CA HIS A 134 7.62 1.22 -20.52
C HIS A 134 8.74 2.22 -20.81
N ALA A 135 8.42 3.50 -21.02
CA ALA A 135 9.43 4.56 -21.17
C ALA A 135 10.17 4.80 -19.84
N ASN A 136 11.45 5.15 -19.95
CA ASN A 136 12.24 5.62 -18.82
C ASN A 136 12.24 7.15 -18.78
N LEU A 137 11.60 7.75 -17.79
CA LEU A 137 11.45 9.19 -17.55
C LEU A 137 12.03 9.60 -16.19
N ARG A 138 12.92 8.79 -15.61
CA ARG A 138 13.55 9.09 -14.31
C ARG A 138 14.22 10.45 -14.35
N HIS A 139 13.98 11.27 -13.32
CA HIS A 139 14.51 12.62 -13.22
C HIS A 139 14.15 13.57 -14.38
N ALA A 140 13.23 13.19 -15.27
CA ALA A 140 12.83 14.05 -16.38
C ALA A 140 12.02 15.26 -15.86
N ASN A 141 12.15 16.39 -16.56
CA ASN A 141 11.36 17.58 -16.28
C ASN A 141 10.19 17.69 -17.26
N LEU A 142 8.98 17.34 -16.81
CA LEU A 142 7.71 17.48 -17.53
C LEU A 142 6.84 18.62 -16.93
N ASN A 143 7.43 19.60 -16.26
CA ASN A 143 6.68 20.71 -15.69
C ASN A 143 5.83 21.41 -16.75
N GLY A 144 4.52 21.53 -16.48
CA GLY A 144 3.54 22.13 -17.39
C GLY A 144 3.29 21.36 -18.71
N ALA A 145 3.82 20.15 -18.88
CA ALA A 145 3.60 19.36 -20.08
C ALA A 145 2.12 18.91 -20.20
N SER A 146 1.64 18.74 -21.43
CA SER A 146 0.32 18.15 -21.69
C SER A 146 0.50 16.70 -22.11
N LEU A 147 0.06 15.75 -21.28
CA LEU A 147 0.07 14.31 -21.59
C LEU A 147 -1.35 13.77 -21.78
N LYS A 148 -2.39 14.61 -21.81
CA LYS A 148 -3.79 14.18 -21.84
C LYS A 148 -4.04 13.03 -22.81
N GLY A 149 -4.62 11.94 -22.28
CA GLY A 149 -4.94 10.73 -23.05
C GLY A 149 -3.73 9.88 -23.48
N ALA A 150 -2.51 10.17 -23.01
CA ALA A 150 -1.33 9.35 -23.30
C ALA A 150 -1.35 8.01 -22.56
N SER A 151 -0.64 7.02 -23.12
CA SER A 151 -0.41 5.72 -22.46
C SER A 151 1.00 5.69 -21.86
N LEU A 152 1.10 5.66 -20.54
CA LEU A 152 2.31 5.54 -19.75
C LEU A 152 2.36 4.21 -18.97
N VAL A 153 1.71 3.16 -19.49
CA VAL A 153 1.65 1.85 -18.84
C VAL A 153 3.06 1.34 -18.54
N GLY A 154 3.34 1.05 -17.27
CA GLY A 154 4.64 0.57 -16.80
C GLY A 154 5.82 1.53 -17.04
N ALA A 155 5.57 2.82 -17.29
CA ALA A 155 6.62 3.82 -17.42
C ALA A 155 7.30 4.10 -16.07
N ASN A 156 8.58 4.46 -16.11
CA ASN A 156 9.33 4.84 -14.91
C ASN A 156 9.50 6.36 -14.84
N LEU A 157 8.74 7.01 -13.98
CA LEU A 157 8.73 8.44 -13.67
C LEU A 157 9.31 8.74 -12.27
N GLU A 158 10.11 7.83 -11.71
CA GLU A 158 10.74 8.04 -10.40
C GLU A 158 11.50 9.38 -10.37
N MET A 159 11.23 10.20 -9.34
CA MET A 159 11.82 11.52 -9.14
C MET A 159 11.63 12.50 -10.32
N ALA A 160 10.67 12.26 -11.22
CA ALA A 160 10.35 13.18 -12.29
C ALA A 160 9.60 14.42 -11.77
N ASN A 161 9.76 15.56 -12.43
CA ASN A 161 9.01 16.78 -12.14
C ASN A 161 7.84 16.92 -13.11
N LEU A 162 6.62 16.72 -12.61
CA LEU A 162 5.35 16.79 -13.34
C LEU A 162 4.45 17.92 -12.79
N ASN A 163 5.01 18.88 -12.07
CA ASN A 163 4.23 19.98 -11.47
C ASN A 163 3.41 20.71 -12.55
N GLY A 164 2.11 20.91 -12.29
CA GLY A 164 1.19 21.62 -13.18
C GLY A 164 0.93 20.96 -14.54
N SER A 165 1.33 19.70 -14.73
CA SER A 165 1.08 18.97 -15.99
C SER A 165 -0.36 18.44 -16.08
N ASP A 166 -0.83 18.23 -17.31
CA ASP A 166 -2.14 17.63 -17.58
C ASP A 166 -2.00 16.17 -17.99
N LEU A 167 -2.29 15.26 -17.05
CA LEU A 167 -2.38 13.80 -17.26
C LEU A 167 -3.84 13.31 -17.19
N SER A 168 -4.81 14.17 -17.49
CA SER A 168 -6.20 13.76 -17.49
C SER A 168 -6.45 12.66 -18.53
N ARG A 169 -7.22 11.63 -18.14
CA ARG A 169 -7.54 10.46 -18.97
C ARG A 169 -6.34 9.65 -19.46
N CYS A 170 -5.16 9.79 -18.83
CA CYS A 170 -4.01 8.95 -19.14
C CYS A 170 -4.16 7.54 -18.57
N ASP A 171 -3.45 6.58 -19.17
CA ASP A 171 -3.25 5.25 -18.60
C ASP A 171 -1.84 5.13 -18.03
N LEU A 172 -1.72 5.13 -16.71
CA LEU A 172 -0.50 4.99 -15.91
C LEU A 172 -0.51 3.68 -15.12
N THR A 173 -1.24 2.66 -15.60
CA THR A 173 -1.28 1.35 -14.96
C THR A 173 0.13 0.83 -14.68
N SER A 174 0.40 0.46 -13.43
CA SER A 174 1.70 -0.04 -12.98
C SER A 174 2.90 0.88 -13.25
N ALA A 175 2.69 2.19 -13.44
CA ALA A 175 3.78 3.15 -13.55
C ALA A 175 4.49 3.35 -12.20
N ASN A 176 5.81 3.61 -12.25
CA ASN A 176 6.58 4.01 -11.09
C ASN A 176 6.64 5.55 -11.04
N LEU A 177 6.04 6.17 -10.03
CA LEU A 177 6.00 7.61 -9.74
C LEU A 177 6.61 7.91 -8.36
N ARG A 178 7.45 7.01 -7.84
CA ARG A 178 8.07 7.15 -6.52
C ARG A 178 8.84 8.47 -6.43
N ASP A 179 8.62 9.19 -5.34
CA ASP A 179 9.24 10.49 -5.06
C ASP A 179 9.05 11.56 -6.17
N ALA A 180 8.07 11.39 -7.07
CA ALA A 180 7.80 12.37 -8.12
C ALA A 180 7.19 13.67 -7.59
N GLU A 181 7.53 14.80 -8.21
CA GLU A 181 6.95 16.10 -7.91
C GLU A 181 5.70 16.34 -8.77
N LEU A 182 4.52 16.29 -8.15
CA LEU A 182 3.20 16.25 -8.81
C LEU A 182 2.26 17.35 -8.27
N LYS A 183 2.80 18.49 -7.83
CA LYS A 183 1.99 19.60 -7.31
C LYS A 183 1.09 20.14 -8.42
N GLN A 184 -0.18 20.36 -8.09
CA GLN A 184 -1.17 20.92 -9.03
C GLN A 184 -1.33 20.12 -10.34
N VAL A 185 -0.93 18.84 -10.34
CA VAL A 185 -1.12 17.96 -11.50
C VAL A 185 -2.61 17.68 -11.70
N ASN A 186 -3.04 17.57 -12.95
CA ASN A 186 -4.39 17.14 -13.31
C ASN A 186 -4.38 15.65 -13.69
N PHE A 187 -4.94 14.80 -12.85
CA PHE A 187 -5.12 13.36 -13.06
C PHE A 187 -6.60 12.96 -13.25
N ARG A 188 -7.49 13.90 -13.57
CA ARG A 188 -8.92 13.61 -13.67
C ARG A 188 -9.19 12.45 -14.62
N HIS A 189 -9.90 11.45 -14.11
CA HIS A 189 -10.24 10.23 -14.85
C HIS A 189 -9.04 9.46 -15.44
N ALA A 190 -7.84 9.65 -14.91
CA ALA A 190 -6.69 8.82 -15.25
C ALA A 190 -6.81 7.44 -14.59
N ASN A 191 -6.11 6.45 -15.16
CA ASN A 191 -5.95 5.13 -14.57
C ASN A 191 -4.54 4.98 -13.99
N LEU A 192 -4.42 4.98 -12.67
CA LEU A 192 -3.18 4.72 -11.91
C LEU A 192 -3.26 3.39 -11.14
N SER A 193 -4.07 2.43 -11.62
CA SER A 193 -4.19 1.14 -10.92
C SER A 193 -2.84 0.44 -10.81
N GLY A 194 -2.48 0.02 -9.60
CA GLY A 194 -1.20 -0.65 -9.31
C GLY A 194 0.04 0.22 -9.47
N ALA A 195 -0.08 1.54 -9.61
CA ALA A 195 1.06 2.45 -9.69
C ALA A 195 1.74 2.64 -8.32
N ASP A 196 3.05 2.87 -8.34
CA ASP A 196 3.82 3.23 -7.14
C ASP A 196 3.98 4.76 -7.06
N LEU A 197 3.24 5.41 -6.18
CA LEU A 197 3.32 6.83 -5.83
C LEU A 197 3.92 7.04 -4.43
N SER A 198 4.68 6.08 -3.91
CA SER A 198 5.27 6.21 -2.57
C SER A 198 6.17 7.46 -2.49
N GLY A 199 5.99 8.25 -1.41
CA GLY A 199 6.71 9.52 -1.21
C GLY A 199 6.34 10.68 -2.14
N ALA A 200 5.48 10.46 -3.14
CA ALA A 200 5.17 11.45 -4.17
C ALA A 200 4.50 12.73 -3.60
N ASN A 201 4.75 13.86 -4.26
CA ASN A 201 4.24 15.16 -3.84
C ASN A 201 3.00 15.59 -4.65
N LEU A 202 1.81 15.18 -4.21
CA LEU A 202 0.51 15.40 -4.86
C LEU A 202 -0.27 16.61 -4.30
N ARG A 203 0.41 17.59 -3.71
CA ARG A 203 -0.28 18.74 -3.11
C ARG A 203 -1.10 19.51 -4.14
N TRP A 204 -2.35 19.79 -3.79
CA TRP A 204 -3.33 20.47 -4.66
C TRP A 204 -3.57 19.79 -6.02
N ALA A 205 -3.26 18.49 -6.15
CA ALA A 205 -3.55 17.72 -7.34
C ALA A 205 -5.07 17.54 -7.55
N ASP A 206 -5.53 17.52 -8.80
CA ASP A 206 -6.89 17.14 -9.16
C ASP A 206 -6.93 15.64 -9.53
N LEU A 207 -7.34 14.82 -8.57
CA LEU A 207 -7.48 13.37 -8.66
C LEU A 207 -8.97 12.96 -8.80
N SER A 208 -9.87 13.86 -9.23
CA SER A 208 -11.30 13.54 -9.26
C SER A 208 -11.60 12.38 -10.22
N GLY A 209 -12.30 11.36 -9.75
CA GLY A 209 -12.68 10.18 -10.53
C GLY A 209 -11.50 9.36 -11.05
N VAL A 210 -10.32 9.48 -10.44
CA VAL A 210 -9.14 8.70 -10.78
C VAL A 210 -9.30 7.25 -10.31
N ASN A 211 -8.74 6.29 -11.04
CA ASN A 211 -8.59 4.92 -10.55
C ASN A 211 -7.19 4.76 -9.92
N LEU A 212 -7.13 4.63 -8.60
CA LEU A 212 -5.94 4.35 -7.79
C LEU A 212 -6.03 2.95 -7.14
N SER A 213 -6.88 2.05 -7.65
CA SER A 213 -7.00 0.72 -7.06
C SER A 213 -5.64 0.01 -7.04
N TRP A 214 -5.27 -0.60 -5.92
CA TRP A 214 -3.97 -1.26 -5.72
C TRP A 214 -2.73 -0.35 -5.81
N ALA A 215 -2.90 0.97 -5.84
CA ALA A 215 -1.75 1.89 -5.87
C ALA A 215 -1.05 1.98 -4.50
N ASP A 216 0.27 2.16 -4.51
CA ASP A 216 1.03 2.51 -3.31
C ASP A 216 1.14 4.04 -3.23
N LEU A 217 0.53 4.63 -2.20
CA LEU A 217 0.57 6.06 -1.85
C LEU A 217 1.22 6.26 -0.48
N SER A 218 2.00 5.28 0.01
CA SER A 218 2.62 5.36 1.32
C SER A 218 3.54 6.59 1.41
N ASN A 219 3.42 7.34 2.50
CA ASN A 219 4.14 8.60 2.72
C ASN A 219 3.87 9.70 1.66
N ALA A 220 2.87 9.54 0.79
CA ALA A 220 2.54 10.54 -0.22
C ALA A 220 1.99 11.82 0.42
N LYS A 221 2.27 12.97 -0.21
CA LYS A 221 1.87 14.30 0.27
C LYS A 221 0.67 14.79 -0.54
N LEU A 222 -0.54 14.53 -0.05
CA LEU A 222 -1.82 14.82 -0.71
C LEU A 222 -2.53 16.06 -0.13
N SER A 223 -1.82 16.94 0.58
CA SER A 223 -2.45 18.09 1.23
C SER A 223 -3.21 18.97 0.22
N GLY A 224 -4.49 19.22 0.46
CA GLY A 224 -5.37 19.99 -0.41
C GLY A 224 -5.74 19.32 -1.74
N ALA A 225 -5.45 18.03 -1.93
CA ALA A 225 -5.78 17.30 -3.15
C ALA A 225 -7.29 17.02 -3.28
N ASN A 226 -7.79 17.00 -4.51
CA ASN A 226 -9.19 16.69 -4.83
C ASN A 226 -9.34 15.22 -5.25
N LEU A 227 -9.79 14.34 -4.36
CA LEU A 227 -10.03 12.90 -4.61
C LEU A 227 -11.52 12.58 -4.76
N VAL A 228 -12.36 13.53 -5.14
CA VAL A 228 -13.82 13.30 -5.27
C VAL A 228 -14.09 12.14 -6.23
N GLY A 229 -14.78 11.11 -5.73
CA GLY A 229 -15.13 9.92 -6.51
C GLY A 229 -13.96 9.06 -6.97
N ALA A 230 -12.76 9.24 -6.41
CA ALA A 230 -11.60 8.39 -6.73
C ALA A 230 -11.81 6.95 -6.24
N ASP A 231 -11.31 5.97 -6.99
CA ASP A 231 -11.25 4.57 -6.53
C ASP A 231 -9.89 4.28 -5.90
N LEU A 232 -9.83 4.15 -4.58
CA LEU A 232 -8.65 3.81 -3.77
C LEU A 232 -8.74 2.38 -3.24
N SER A 233 -9.53 1.50 -3.86
CA SER A 233 -9.72 0.14 -3.35
C SER A 233 -8.41 -0.63 -3.30
N ASN A 234 -8.10 -1.26 -2.17
CA ASN A 234 -6.83 -1.96 -1.91
C ASN A 234 -5.57 -1.08 -2.05
N ALA A 235 -5.71 0.26 -2.01
CA ALA A 235 -4.55 1.16 -2.06
C ALA A 235 -3.86 1.25 -0.69
N ASN A 236 -2.55 1.49 -0.69
CA ASN A 236 -1.76 1.73 0.52
C ASN A 236 -1.51 3.23 0.71
N LEU A 237 -2.20 3.88 1.63
CA LEU A 237 -2.02 5.27 2.06
C LEU A 237 -1.34 5.37 3.43
N THR A 238 -0.57 4.37 3.86
CA THR A 238 0.12 4.38 5.15
C THR A 238 0.98 5.64 5.30
N ASN A 239 0.82 6.37 6.39
CA ASN A 239 1.49 7.66 6.67
C ASN A 239 1.30 8.76 5.59
N ALA A 240 0.28 8.66 4.73
CA ALA A 240 -0.01 9.69 3.75
C ALA A 240 -0.58 10.96 4.42
N SER A 241 -0.24 12.13 3.88
CA SER A 241 -0.79 13.41 4.35
C SER A 241 -1.99 13.83 3.51
N LEU A 242 -3.20 13.62 4.03
CA LEU A 242 -4.49 13.99 3.43
C LEU A 242 -5.06 15.29 4.01
N VAL A 243 -4.20 16.14 4.59
CA VAL A 243 -4.62 17.39 5.23
C VAL A 243 -5.38 18.29 4.24
N HIS A 244 -6.59 18.72 4.57
CA HIS A 244 -7.48 19.46 3.65
C HIS A 244 -7.86 18.73 2.34
N ALA A 245 -7.63 17.42 2.24
CA ALA A 245 -8.00 16.67 1.04
C ALA A 245 -9.52 16.47 0.96
N ASN A 246 -10.06 16.48 -0.26
CA ASN A 246 -11.46 16.21 -0.51
C ASN A 246 -11.66 14.77 -0.98
N LEU A 247 -12.16 13.90 -0.10
CA LEU A 247 -12.45 12.49 -0.38
C LEU A 247 -13.96 12.20 -0.51
N ILE A 248 -14.77 13.22 -0.85
CA ILE A 248 -16.21 13.02 -1.04
C ILE A 248 -16.44 11.88 -2.05
N GLN A 249 -17.23 10.88 -1.64
CA GLN A 249 -17.56 9.72 -2.47
C GLN A 249 -16.37 8.87 -2.95
N ALA A 250 -15.17 9.06 -2.37
CA ALA A 250 -14.04 8.20 -2.67
C ALA A 250 -14.30 6.77 -2.18
N LYS A 251 -13.79 5.78 -2.91
CA LYS A 251 -13.92 4.36 -2.57
C LYS A 251 -12.64 3.86 -1.91
N LEU A 252 -12.68 3.62 -0.60
CA LEU A 252 -11.54 3.21 0.23
C LEU A 252 -11.66 1.74 0.68
N ILE A 253 -12.42 0.92 -0.05
CA ILE A 253 -12.66 -0.49 0.28
C ILE A 253 -11.33 -1.25 0.32
N ARG A 254 -11.01 -1.86 1.46
CA ARG A 254 -9.74 -2.56 1.73
C ARG A 254 -8.49 -1.68 1.61
N ALA A 255 -8.64 -0.35 1.69
CA ALA A 255 -7.48 0.53 1.71
C ALA A 255 -6.75 0.42 3.06
N GLU A 256 -5.43 0.50 3.01
CA GLU A 256 -4.58 0.65 4.19
C GLU A 256 -4.24 2.12 4.35
N TRP A 257 -4.38 2.71 5.52
CA TRP A 257 -4.08 4.13 5.74
C TRP A 257 -3.67 4.43 7.18
N VAL A 258 -3.10 3.44 7.85
CA VAL A 258 -2.62 3.60 9.23
C VAL A 258 -1.61 4.74 9.26
N GLY A 259 -1.74 5.64 10.24
CA GLY A 259 -0.87 6.81 10.36
C GLY A 259 -1.20 7.96 9.40
N ALA A 260 -2.22 7.83 8.55
CA ALA A 260 -2.60 8.90 7.64
C ALA A 260 -3.14 10.13 8.39
N ASP A 261 -2.82 11.30 7.87
CA ASP A 261 -3.23 12.58 8.44
C ASP A 261 -4.42 13.15 7.66
N LEU A 262 -5.62 13.05 8.23
CA LEU A 262 -6.88 13.54 7.67
C LEU A 262 -7.33 14.87 8.31
N THR A 263 -6.39 15.62 8.91
CA THR A 263 -6.70 16.93 9.51
C THR A 263 -7.44 17.81 8.50
N SER A 264 -8.64 18.26 8.86
CA SER A 264 -9.50 19.11 8.02
C SER A 264 -9.84 18.52 6.64
N ALA A 265 -9.73 17.21 6.45
CA ALA A 265 -10.18 16.53 5.25
C ALA A 265 -11.73 16.45 5.19
N ILE A 266 -12.27 16.13 4.03
CA ILE A 266 -13.71 15.88 3.84
C ILE A 266 -13.91 14.44 3.41
N LEU A 267 -14.67 13.66 4.19
CA LEU A 267 -14.95 12.23 3.91
C LEU A 267 -16.42 11.92 3.64
N THR A 268 -17.27 12.93 3.53
CA THR A 268 -18.71 12.72 3.38
C THR A 268 -19.03 11.87 2.14
N GLY A 269 -19.71 10.76 2.35
CA GLY A 269 -20.10 9.78 1.34
C GLY A 269 -19.00 8.83 0.89
N ALA A 270 -17.82 8.86 1.51
CA ALA A 270 -16.77 7.89 1.24
C ALA A 270 -17.22 6.47 1.59
N LYS A 271 -16.67 5.49 0.86
CA LYS A 271 -16.99 4.07 1.02
C LYS A 271 -15.87 3.36 1.77
N LEU A 272 -16.16 2.86 2.96
CA LEU A 272 -15.19 2.25 3.88
C LEU A 272 -15.66 0.84 4.21
N TYR A 273 -15.01 -0.18 3.62
CA TYR A 273 -15.30 -1.57 3.94
C TYR A 273 -14.00 -2.35 4.03
N SER A 274 -13.82 -3.09 5.13
CA SER A 274 -12.54 -3.72 5.47
C SER A 274 -11.37 -2.72 5.44
N THR A 275 -11.63 -1.47 5.80
CA THR A 275 -10.65 -0.39 5.89
C THR A 275 -10.35 -0.17 7.37
N SER A 276 -9.08 -0.20 7.76
CA SER A 276 -8.68 0.11 9.14
C SER A 276 -9.21 1.48 9.56
N ARG A 277 -9.46 1.72 10.85
CA ARG A 277 -9.90 3.04 11.37
C ARG A 277 -9.00 3.56 12.49
N PHE A 278 -7.86 2.91 12.71
CA PHE A 278 -6.97 3.21 13.81
C PHE A 278 -5.71 3.96 13.36
N GLY A 279 -5.20 4.80 14.27
CA GLY A 279 -3.97 5.57 14.04
C GLY A 279 -4.13 6.72 13.04
N LEU A 280 -5.35 7.21 12.83
CA LEU A 280 -5.65 8.35 11.95
C LEU A 280 -5.60 9.65 12.75
N LYS A 281 -5.09 10.72 12.14
CA LYS A 281 -5.27 12.08 12.67
C LYS A 281 -6.49 12.70 12.02
N THR A 282 -7.45 13.15 12.82
CA THR A 282 -8.78 13.55 12.32
C THR A 282 -9.23 14.90 12.85
N GLU A 283 -8.31 15.74 13.30
CA GLU A 283 -8.61 17.08 13.79
C GLU A 283 -9.32 17.93 12.72
N GLY A 284 -10.55 18.39 13.01
CA GLY A 284 -11.34 19.17 12.05
C GLY A 284 -11.89 18.39 10.86
N LEU A 285 -11.86 17.04 10.90
CA LEU A 285 -12.44 16.19 9.86
C LEU A 285 -13.93 16.51 9.64
N ILE A 286 -14.32 16.66 8.38
CA ILE A 286 -15.72 16.91 7.97
C ILE A 286 -16.30 15.63 7.40
N CYS A 287 -17.20 14.99 8.14
CA CYS A 287 -17.85 13.75 7.73
C CYS A 287 -19.31 13.71 8.21
N GLN A 288 -20.27 13.83 7.30
CA GLN A 288 -21.70 13.75 7.64
C GLN A 288 -22.21 12.31 7.63
N TRP A 289 -21.72 11.51 6.69
CA TRP A 289 -22.07 10.11 6.55
C TRP A 289 -21.00 9.36 5.76
N ILE A 290 -20.95 8.05 5.93
CA ILE A 290 -20.10 7.12 5.17
C ILE A 290 -20.91 5.88 4.79
N ASP A 291 -20.50 5.27 3.69
CA ASP A 291 -21.04 3.99 3.23
C ASP A 291 -20.11 2.87 3.70
N LEU A 292 -20.66 1.91 4.42
CA LEU A 292 -19.93 0.81 5.03
C LEU A 292 -20.26 -0.54 4.36
N SER A 293 -21.01 -0.52 3.26
CA SER A 293 -21.39 -1.73 2.53
C SER A 293 -20.18 -2.38 1.82
N PRO A 294 -20.15 -3.73 1.70
CA PRO A 294 -19.07 -4.46 1.03
C PRO A 294 -18.76 -4.02 -0.40
N THR A 295 -19.77 -3.52 -1.11
CA THR A 295 -19.71 -3.12 -2.53
C THR A 295 -19.71 -1.60 -2.70
N GLY A 296 -19.97 -0.84 -1.64
CA GLY A 296 -20.22 0.59 -1.72
C GLY A 296 -21.53 0.94 -2.43
N ASP A 297 -22.57 0.13 -2.23
CA ASP A 297 -23.91 0.28 -2.78
C ASP A 297 -24.88 1.02 -1.85
N ARG A 298 -24.39 1.54 -0.72
CA ARG A 298 -25.14 2.26 0.31
C ARG A 298 -26.19 1.43 1.04
N SER A 299 -26.09 0.10 1.01
CA SER A 299 -26.94 -0.78 1.83
C SER A 299 -26.69 -0.59 3.33
N ILE A 300 -25.49 -0.14 3.72
CA ILE A 300 -25.14 0.14 5.11
C ILE A 300 -24.55 1.54 5.21
N ILE A 301 -25.25 2.45 5.89
CA ILE A 301 -24.84 3.86 6.02
C ILE A 301 -24.69 4.19 7.51
N GLN A 302 -23.53 4.74 7.87
CA GLN A 302 -23.35 5.41 9.15
C GLN A 302 -23.52 6.93 8.94
N ARG A 303 -24.32 7.56 9.80
CA ARG A 303 -24.55 9.01 9.82
C ARG A 303 -24.01 9.60 11.12
N PHE A 304 -23.49 10.82 11.05
CA PHE A 304 -22.88 11.54 12.16
C PHE A 304 -23.65 12.83 12.46
N ASP A 305 -24.98 12.73 12.59
CA ASP A 305 -25.87 13.89 12.78
C ASP A 305 -25.67 14.56 14.16
N THR A 306 -25.30 13.77 15.17
CA THR A 306 -25.04 14.23 16.56
C THR A 306 -23.72 13.70 17.15
N GLU A 307 -23.19 12.62 16.59
CA GLU A 307 -21.95 11.98 17.04
C GLU A 307 -20.75 12.62 16.37
N ASP A 308 -19.67 12.78 17.11
CA ASP A 308 -18.43 13.31 16.59
C ASP A 308 -17.74 12.24 15.73
N PRO A 309 -17.53 12.48 14.41
CA PRO A 309 -16.83 11.53 13.56
C PRO A 309 -15.45 11.13 14.10
N ARG A 310 -14.84 11.97 14.95
CA ARG A 310 -13.57 11.67 15.60
C ARG A 310 -13.65 10.42 16.46
N GLU A 311 -14.74 10.17 17.18
CA GLU A 311 -14.87 8.94 17.99
C GLU A 311 -14.83 7.69 17.12
N PHE A 312 -15.47 7.75 15.94
CA PHE A 312 -15.48 6.65 14.97
C PHE A 312 -14.11 6.38 14.32
N PHE A 313 -13.24 7.39 14.18
CA PHE A 313 -11.93 7.29 13.54
C PHE A 313 -10.73 7.33 14.50
N ASN A 314 -10.97 7.43 15.82
CA ASN A 314 -9.94 7.44 16.85
C ASN A 314 -9.91 6.11 17.62
N GLU A 315 -10.17 5.01 16.92
CA GLU A 315 -10.15 3.68 17.49
C GLU A 315 -8.71 3.24 17.81
N THR A 316 -8.54 2.52 18.92
CA THR A 316 -7.27 1.87 19.23
C THR A 316 -7.18 0.53 18.50
N PRO A 317 -6.02 0.13 17.95
CA PRO A 317 -5.87 -1.21 17.38
C PRO A 317 -6.25 -2.26 18.43
N PRO A 318 -7.13 -3.22 18.11
CA PRO A 318 -7.47 -4.28 19.05
C PRO A 318 -6.22 -5.09 19.41
N THR A 319 -6.05 -5.40 20.69
CA THR A 319 -4.84 -6.05 21.20
C THR A 319 -5.13 -7.29 22.02
N ILE A 320 -4.21 -8.24 21.95
CA ILE A 320 -4.13 -9.40 22.84
C ILE A 320 -2.86 -9.25 23.66
N GLN A 321 -2.99 -9.20 24.98
CA GLN A 321 -1.86 -9.22 25.91
C GLN A 321 -1.75 -10.57 26.58
N ILE A 322 -0.58 -11.19 26.49
CA ILE A 322 -0.20 -12.34 27.30
C ILE A 322 0.83 -11.84 28.31
N VAL A 323 0.43 -11.78 29.58
CA VAL A 323 1.32 -11.44 30.69
C VAL A 323 1.84 -12.72 31.30
N ILE A 324 3.15 -12.85 31.40
CA ILE A 324 3.84 -14.01 31.97
C ILE A 324 4.47 -13.60 33.30
N ASP A 325 4.23 -14.36 34.37
CA ASP A 325 4.81 -14.12 35.71
C ASP A 325 6.25 -14.68 35.84
N ALA A 326 7.06 -14.39 34.81
CA ALA A 326 8.49 -14.66 34.74
C ALA A 326 9.18 -13.60 33.88
N ALA A 327 10.47 -13.37 34.11
CA ALA A 327 11.30 -12.57 33.23
C ALA A 327 11.77 -13.42 32.03
N LEU A 328 11.91 -12.78 30.86
CA LEU A 328 12.36 -13.46 29.64
C LEU A 328 13.89 -13.63 29.64
N GLU A 329 14.33 -14.88 29.64
CA GLU A 329 15.75 -15.26 29.58
C GLU A 329 16.20 -15.56 28.15
N ALA A 330 17.51 -15.60 27.91
CA ALA A 330 18.10 -15.75 26.58
C ALA A 330 17.67 -17.05 25.85
N GLU A 331 17.63 -18.18 26.58
CA GLU A 331 17.19 -19.47 26.03
C GLU A 331 15.69 -19.45 25.69
N ALA A 332 14.87 -18.90 26.58
CA ALA A 332 13.44 -18.75 26.37
C ALA A 332 13.14 -17.84 25.17
N ASN A 333 13.90 -16.75 24.99
CA ASN A 333 13.76 -15.84 23.85
C ASN A 333 14.02 -16.54 22.50
N PHE A 334 15.05 -17.39 22.43
CA PHE A 334 15.33 -18.15 21.20
C PHE A 334 14.21 -19.15 20.88
N ALA A 335 13.73 -19.88 21.90
CA ALA A 335 12.61 -20.80 21.73
C ALA A 335 11.30 -20.09 21.35
N LEU A 336 11.08 -18.89 21.89
CA LEU A 336 9.93 -18.02 21.59
C LEU A 336 9.92 -17.59 20.13
N ALA A 337 11.05 -17.11 19.62
CA ALA A 337 11.20 -16.72 18.23
C ALA A 337 10.92 -17.90 17.28
N GLY A 338 11.44 -19.08 17.61
CA GLY A 338 11.16 -20.30 16.86
C GLY A 338 9.67 -20.69 16.89
N ALA A 339 9.01 -20.57 18.05
CA ALA A 339 7.59 -20.89 18.20
C ALA A 339 6.69 -19.97 17.37
N TYR A 340 6.86 -18.65 17.47
CA TYR A 340 6.03 -17.70 16.73
C TYR A 340 6.33 -17.67 15.23
N TYR A 341 7.56 -17.97 14.81
CA TYR A 341 7.86 -18.18 13.39
C TYR A 341 7.00 -19.30 12.79
N HIS A 342 6.86 -20.44 13.49
CA HIS A 342 6.01 -21.55 13.03
C HIS A 342 4.52 -21.20 13.04
N ILE A 343 4.06 -20.48 14.06
CA ILE A 343 2.66 -20.04 14.15
C ILE A 343 2.31 -19.11 12.97
N ALA A 344 3.16 -18.12 12.68
CA ALA A 344 2.93 -17.15 11.61
C ALA A 344 2.93 -17.76 10.20
N GLN A 345 3.58 -18.92 9.99
CA GLN A 345 3.54 -19.63 8.71
C GLN A 345 2.20 -20.29 8.40
N GLU A 346 1.45 -20.71 9.44
CA GLU A 346 0.19 -21.45 9.28
C GLU A 346 -1.04 -20.60 9.64
N TYR A 347 -0.87 -19.55 10.44
CA TYR A 347 -1.93 -18.65 10.86
C TYR A 347 -1.71 -17.24 10.30
N SER A 348 -2.30 -16.98 9.13
CA SER A 348 -2.11 -15.77 8.31
C SER A 348 -2.59 -14.46 8.96
N ILE A 349 -3.45 -14.54 9.98
CA ILE A 349 -3.91 -13.37 10.75
C ILE A 349 -2.77 -12.80 11.62
N LEU A 350 -1.88 -13.65 12.14
CA LEU A 350 -0.72 -13.20 12.91
C LEU A 350 0.44 -12.79 11.98
N LYS A 351 0.31 -11.59 11.40
CA LYS A 351 1.28 -11.05 10.41
C LYS A 351 2.58 -10.53 11.03
N GLN A 352 2.55 -10.10 12.29
CA GLN A 352 3.67 -9.44 12.96
C GLN A 352 4.03 -10.10 14.30
N PRO A 353 5.32 -10.11 14.70
CA PRO A 353 5.70 -10.56 16.03
C PRO A 353 5.13 -9.64 17.12
N PRO A 354 4.90 -10.15 18.34
CA PRO A 354 4.41 -9.34 19.43
C PRO A 354 5.44 -8.28 19.86
N SER A 355 4.97 -7.13 20.32
CA SER A 355 5.83 -6.23 21.10
C SER A 355 6.03 -6.81 22.50
N MET A 356 7.25 -6.68 23.04
CA MET A 356 7.64 -7.31 24.30
C MET A 356 8.07 -6.26 25.32
N GLU A 357 7.44 -6.26 26.49
CA GLU A 357 7.90 -5.49 27.65
C GLU A 357 8.48 -6.47 28.67
N ILE A 358 9.77 -6.35 28.97
CA ILE A 358 10.48 -7.27 29.86
C ILE A 358 10.85 -6.51 31.14
N SER A 359 10.27 -6.92 32.25
CA SER A 359 10.61 -6.44 33.59
C SER A 359 11.34 -7.52 34.38
N ARG A 360 11.84 -7.18 35.57
CA ARG A 360 12.52 -8.14 36.46
C ARG A 360 11.64 -9.30 36.91
N ARG A 361 10.31 -9.16 36.85
CA ARG A 361 9.36 -10.15 37.39
C ARG A 361 8.37 -10.66 36.35
N ARG A 362 8.09 -9.88 35.31
CA ARG A 362 7.07 -10.16 34.31
C ARG A 362 7.53 -9.82 32.92
N THR A 363 7.02 -10.57 31.96
CA THR A 363 7.11 -10.27 30.55
C THR A 363 5.70 -10.11 29.98
N VAL A 364 5.46 -9.05 29.21
CA VAL A 364 4.20 -8.80 28.53
C VAL A 364 4.42 -8.93 27.04
N PHE A 365 3.66 -9.80 26.38
CA PHE A 365 3.57 -9.87 24.93
C PHE A 365 2.27 -9.23 24.48
N THR A 366 2.37 -8.21 23.62
CA THR A 366 1.20 -7.56 23.02
C THR A 366 1.15 -7.87 21.53
N PHE A 367 0.09 -8.56 21.11
CA PHE A 367 -0.26 -8.82 19.73
C PHE A 367 -1.31 -7.79 19.30
N ARG A 368 -1.21 -7.33 18.06
CA ARG A 368 -2.20 -6.44 17.44
C ARG A 368 -2.92 -7.21 16.33
N VAL A 369 -4.22 -7.00 16.21
CA VAL A 369 -5.02 -7.54 15.11
C VAL A 369 -5.69 -6.39 14.36
N ASP A 370 -6.07 -6.64 13.11
CA ASP A 370 -6.69 -5.63 12.24
C ASP A 370 -8.17 -5.40 12.58
N ASN A 371 -8.73 -6.26 13.41
CA ASN A 371 -10.16 -6.39 13.62
C ASN A 371 -10.50 -7.04 14.99
N ASP A 372 -11.54 -6.55 15.68
CA ASP A 372 -12.09 -7.14 16.91
C ASP A 372 -12.49 -8.62 16.78
N ALA A 373 -13.03 -9.05 15.64
CA ALA A 373 -13.44 -10.45 15.46
C ALA A 373 -12.24 -11.43 15.47
N ASP A 374 -11.03 -10.92 15.22
CA ASP A 374 -9.80 -11.71 15.25
C ASP A 374 -9.19 -11.83 16.65
N LEU A 375 -9.70 -11.11 17.66
CA LEU A 375 -9.15 -11.10 19.03
C LEU A 375 -9.15 -12.50 19.66
N LEU A 376 -10.31 -13.15 19.69
CA LEU A 376 -10.48 -14.46 20.31
C LEU A 376 -9.77 -15.58 19.53
N PRO A 377 -9.90 -15.70 18.18
CA PRO A 377 -9.11 -16.63 17.37
C PRO A 377 -7.60 -16.47 17.57
N THR A 378 -7.12 -15.22 17.54
CA THR A 378 -5.68 -14.94 17.66
C THR A 378 -5.17 -15.22 19.06
N ALA A 379 -5.96 -14.99 20.10
CA ALA A 379 -5.61 -15.36 21.46
C ALA A 379 -5.42 -16.88 21.63
N CYS A 380 -6.25 -17.72 20.98
CA CYS A 380 -6.07 -19.18 20.95
C CYS A 380 -4.72 -19.60 20.36
N MET A 381 -4.26 -18.88 19.33
CA MET A 381 -3.00 -19.13 18.64
C MET A 381 -1.80 -18.58 19.40
N ALA A 382 -1.90 -17.35 19.90
CA ALA A 382 -0.82 -16.62 20.56
C ALA A 382 -0.35 -17.31 21.85
N ILE A 383 -1.27 -17.95 22.58
CA ILE A 383 -0.97 -18.64 23.85
C ILE A 383 -0.33 -20.02 23.67
N LEU A 384 -0.28 -20.57 22.44
CA LEU A 384 0.16 -21.94 22.15
C LEU A 384 1.49 -22.37 22.79
N PRO A 385 2.53 -21.53 22.86
CA PRO A 385 3.81 -21.92 23.44
C PRO A 385 3.74 -22.19 24.95
N PHE A 386 2.74 -21.68 25.66
CA PHE A 386 2.65 -21.68 27.13
C PHE A 386 1.87 -22.86 27.68
N LYS A 387 2.17 -23.25 28.93
CA LYS A 387 1.46 -24.32 29.65
C LYS A 387 -0.04 -24.05 29.76
N ASP A 388 -0.40 -22.80 30.02
CA ASP A 388 -1.78 -22.35 30.21
C ASP A 388 -2.60 -22.29 28.90
N ALA A 389 -2.02 -22.65 27.75
CA ALA A 389 -2.70 -22.66 26.45
C ALA A 389 -4.00 -23.47 26.48
N VAL A 390 -3.98 -24.65 27.11
CA VAL A 390 -5.15 -25.54 27.18
C VAL A 390 -6.28 -24.88 27.96
N ASN A 391 -5.97 -24.22 29.06
CA ASN A 391 -6.96 -23.55 29.91
C ASN A 391 -7.51 -22.30 29.22
N THR A 392 -6.64 -21.52 28.59
CA THR A 392 -7.05 -20.32 27.83
C THR A 392 -7.98 -20.70 26.67
N GLN A 393 -7.64 -21.73 25.88
CA GLN A 393 -8.49 -22.21 24.79
C GLN A 393 -9.83 -22.78 25.28
N LYS A 394 -9.84 -23.50 26.41
CA LYS A 394 -11.08 -23.96 27.05
C LYS A 394 -11.96 -22.79 27.50
N ASN A 395 -11.36 -21.75 28.09
CA ASN A 395 -12.08 -20.55 28.49
C ASN A 395 -12.69 -19.83 27.29
N ILE A 396 -11.93 -19.65 26.21
CA ILE A 396 -12.43 -19.05 24.95
C ILE A 396 -13.61 -19.85 24.40
N TYR A 397 -13.51 -21.18 24.37
CA TYR A 397 -14.60 -22.04 23.95
C TYR A 397 -15.84 -21.93 24.86
N ALA A 398 -15.65 -21.85 26.17
CA ALA A 398 -16.75 -21.67 27.13
C ALA A 398 -17.44 -20.31 26.97
N LEU A 399 -16.70 -19.23 26.69
CA LEU A 399 -17.26 -17.91 26.40
C LEU A 399 -18.18 -17.94 25.18
N LEU A 400 -17.82 -18.68 24.13
CA LEU A 400 -18.70 -18.87 22.98
C LEU A 400 -19.95 -19.67 23.31
N ALA A 401 -19.80 -20.78 24.05
CA ALA A 401 -20.95 -21.57 24.46
C ALA A 401 -21.95 -20.73 25.29
N MET A 402 -21.46 -19.80 26.12
CA MET A 402 -22.29 -18.83 26.85
C MET A 402 -23.05 -17.89 25.90
N MET A 403 -22.44 -17.46 24.79
CA MET A 403 -23.09 -16.62 23.78
C MET A 403 -24.12 -17.40 22.93
N GLU A 404 -23.97 -18.72 22.79
CA GLU A 404 -24.86 -19.57 21.98
C GLU A 404 -26.08 -20.11 22.76
N GLN A 405 -25.97 -20.29 24.08
CA GLN A 405 -27.00 -20.94 24.90
C GLN A 405 -28.11 -20.00 25.41
N GLU A 406 -27.85 -18.69 25.51
CA GLU A 406 -28.87 -17.71 25.92
C GLU A 406 -29.55 -17.07 24.70
N ASN A 407 -30.89 -16.99 24.74
CA ASN A 407 -31.71 -16.47 23.63
C ASN A 407 -31.15 -15.14 23.10
N ILE A 408 -30.72 -15.16 21.83
CA ILE A 408 -30.13 -14.05 21.08
C ILE A 408 -30.99 -12.76 21.13
N SER A 409 -32.29 -12.88 21.46
CA SER A 409 -33.22 -11.77 21.64
C SER A 409 -33.10 -11.00 22.97
N SER A 410 -32.54 -11.56 24.05
CA SER A 410 -32.43 -10.89 25.36
C SER A 410 -31.09 -10.19 25.62
N LEU A 411 -30.07 -10.45 24.79
CA LEU A 411 -28.70 -9.92 24.95
C LEU A 411 -28.45 -8.59 24.23
N GLY A 412 -29.42 -8.07 23.47
CA GLY A 412 -29.24 -6.83 22.69
C GLY A 412 -28.19 -6.91 21.57
N ILE A 413 -27.56 -8.07 21.37
CA ILE A 413 -26.62 -8.35 20.27
C ILE A 413 -27.45 -8.40 18.98
N LYS A 414 -27.27 -7.40 18.10
CA LYS A 414 -28.19 -7.13 16.98
C LYS A 414 -28.30 -8.24 15.91
N THR A 415 -27.44 -9.26 15.88
CA THR A 415 -27.39 -10.19 14.74
C THR A 415 -26.91 -11.61 15.08
N PRO A 416 -27.78 -12.64 14.96
CA PRO A 416 -27.43 -14.07 15.06
C PRO A 416 -26.30 -14.53 14.12
N HIS A 417 -26.10 -13.86 12.99
CA HIS A 417 -25.06 -14.18 12.01
C HIS A 417 -23.65 -13.94 12.58
N ARG A 418 -23.47 -12.91 13.42
CA ARG A 418 -22.16 -12.52 13.99
C ARG A 418 -21.60 -13.55 14.96
N VAL A 419 -22.46 -14.07 15.84
CA VAL A 419 -22.07 -15.15 16.76
C VAL A 419 -21.62 -16.37 15.94
N LYS A 420 -22.31 -16.69 14.85
CA LYS A 420 -21.97 -17.82 13.99
C LYS A 420 -20.62 -17.65 13.27
N GLU A 421 -20.31 -16.46 12.75
CA GLU A 421 -19.00 -16.19 12.12
C GLU A 421 -17.87 -16.22 13.14
N LEU A 422 -18.05 -15.56 14.29
CA LEU A 422 -17.07 -15.56 15.37
C LEU A 422 -16.84 -16.98 15.90
N THR A 423 -17.91 -17.76 16.12
CA THR A 423 -17.81 -19.18 16.48
C THR A 423 -17.04 -19.96 15.44
N SER A 424 -17.34 -19.78 14.15
CA SER A 424 -16.66 -20.49 13.06
C SER A 424 -15.16 -20.18 13.03
N ALA A 425 -14.79 -18.90 13.13
CA ALA A 425 -13.39 -18.47 13.13
C ALA A 425 -12.61 -19.02 14.33
N ILE A 426 -13.23 -19.03 15.51
CA ILE A 426 -12.61 -19.56 16.72
C ILE A 426 -12.50 -21.09 16.68
N ALA A 427 -13.55 -21.79 16.20
CA ALA A 427 -13.52 -23.24 16.03
C ALA A 427 -12.40 -23.67 15.06
N GLU A 428 -12.23 -22.93 13.97
CA GLU A 428 -11.12 -23.12 13.04
C GLU A 428 -9.77 -22.87 13.73
N ALA A 429 -9.61 -21.74 14.43
CA ALA A 429 -8.39 -21.43 15.17
C ALA A 429 -8.03 -22.50 16.22
N ILE A 430 -9.01 -23.01 16.98
CA ILE A 430 -8.80 -24.11 17.94
C ILE A 430 -8.36 -25.39 17.22
N SER A 431 -8.98 -25.74 16.10
CA SER A 431 -8.61 -26.92 15.30
C SER A 431 -7.18 -26.81 14.75
N GLN A 432 -6.82 -25.64 14.20
CA GLN A 432 -5.47 -25.34 13.73
C GLN A 432 -4.46 -25.40 14.90
N ALA A 433 -4.79 -24.80 16.04
CA ALA A 433 -3.95 -24.80 17.24
C ALA A 433 -3.64 -26.22 17.74
N GLN A 434 -4.66 -27.10 17.78
CA GLN A 434 -4.50 -28.51 18.15
C GLN A 434 -3.63 -29.28 17.16
N THR A 435 -3.76 -28.97 15.86
CA THR A 435 -2.95 -29.59 14.80
C THR A 435 -1.47 -29.18 14.95
N MET A 436 -1.19 -27.88 15.09
CA MET A 436 0.17 -27.37 15.29
C MET A 436 0.84 -27.93 16.54
N LYS A 437 0.09 -28.00 17.65
CA LYS A 437 0.60 -28.56 18.90
C LYS A 437 0.99 -30.05 18.78
N LYS A 438 0.46 -30.79 17.80
CA LYS A 438 0.83 -32.19 17.53
C LYS A 438 1.98 -32.33 16.54
N THR A 439 2.09 -31.43 15.57
CA THR A 439 3.02 -31.57 14.44
C THR A 439 4.36 -30.86 14.64
N LYS A 440 4.43 -29.83 15.50
CA LYS A 440 5.62 -28.97 15.62
C LYS A 440 6.47 -29.30 16.84
N LYS A 441 7.64 -29.93 16.59
CA LYS A 441 8.65 -30.26 17.61
C LYS A 441 9.13 -29.03 18.40
N ASN A 442 9.23 -27.85 17.78
CA ASN A 442 9.69 -26.64 18.46
C ASN A 442 8.71 -26.12 19.52
N LEU A 443 7.40 -26.30 19.33
CA LEU A 443 6.40 -25.97 20.36
C LEU A 443 6.56 -26.90 21.58
N HIS A 444 6.85 -28.18 21.35
CA HIS A 444 7.14 -29.12 22.44
C HIS A 444 8.45 -28.83 23.17
N LEU A 445 9.47 -28.34 22.45
CA LEU A 445 10.74 -27.94 23.05
C LEU A 445 10.59 -26.66 23.88
N ALA A 446 9.90 -25.65 23.34
CA ALA A 446 9.57 -24.41 24.05
C ALA A 446 8.81 -24.71 25.34
N ALA A 447 7.81 -25.60 25.28
CA ALA A 447 7.04 -26.00 26.45
C ALA A 447 7.87 -26.63 27.59
N LYS A 448 9.13 -27.06 27.37
CA LYS A 448 9.98 -27.62 28.44
C LYS A 448 10.78 -26.57 29.21
N ILE A 449 10.89 -25.35 28.69
CA ILE A 449 11.65 -24.26 29.30
C ILE A 449 10.79 -23.63 30.41
N GLU A 450 11.40 -23.30 31.56
CA GLU A 450 10.70 -22.79 32.75
C GLU A 450 9.83 -21.56 32.46
N PHE A 451 10.31 -20.67 31.59
CA PHE A 451 9.56 -19.48 31.17
C PHE A 451 8.16 -19.81 30.62
N PHE A 452 8.03 -20.84 29.78
CA PHE A 452 6.74 -21.24 29.20
C PHE A 452 5.87 -22.04 30.17
N GLN A 453 6.42 -22.47 31.29
CA GLN A 453 5.70 -23.11 32.40
C GLN A 453 5.20 -22.10 33.43
N ALA A 454 5.63 -20.84 33.35
CA ALA A 454 5.23 -19.79 34.26
C ALA A 454 3.72 -19.47 34.13
N PRO A 455 3.05 -19.08 35.23
CA PRO A 455 1.65 -18.65 35.19
C PRO A 455 1.45 -17.48 34.22
N THR A 456 0.37 -17.53 33.45
CA THR A 456 0.00 -16.49 32.48
C THR A 456 -1.34 -15.83 32.80
N GLN A 457 -1.51 -14.62 32.27
CA GLN A 457 -2.79 -13.92 32.20
C GLN A 457 -3.00 -13.47 30.75
N THR A 458 -4.18 -13.74 30.18
CA THR A 458 -4.54 -13.37 28.81
C THR A 458 -5.65 -12.32 28.83
N ILE A 459 -5.35 -11.14 28.29
CA ILE A 459 -6.23 -9.97 28.29
C ILE A 459 -6.48 -9.57 26.83
N LEU A 460 -7.73 -9.34 26.46
CA LEU A 460 -8.12 -8.78 25.17
C LEU A 460 -8.53 -7.33 25.37
N THR A 461 -8.16 -6.46 24.44
CA THR A 461 -8.65 -5.08 24.37
C THR A 461 -9.24 -4.85 23.00
N ASN A 462 -10.50 -4.46 22.91
CA ASN A 462 -11.16 -4.20 21.62
C ASN A 462 -10.92 -2.77 21.11
N SER A 463 -11.44 -2.47 19.92
CA SER A 463 -11.29 -1.18 19.25
C SER A 463 -11.83 0.01 20.05
N SER A 464 -12.85 -0.21 20.90
CA SER A 464 -13.40 0.77 21.85
C SER A 464 -12.66 0.85 23.20
N ALA A 465 -11.47 0.28 23.30
CA ALA A 465 -10.64 0.23 24.51
C ALA A 465 -11.28 -0.49 25.72
N GLN A 466 -12.31 -1.32 25.51
CA GLN A 466 -12.82 -2.20 26.55
C GLN A 466 -11.91 -3.41 26.70
N THR A 467 -11.72 -3.89 27.93
CA THR A 467 -10.85 -5.03 28.23
C THR A 467 -11.63 -6.25 28.71
N LEU A 468 -11.19 -7.43 28.28
CA LEU A 468 -11.73 -8.73 28.68
C LEU A 468 -10.58 -9.64 29.13
N ILE A 469 -10.58 -10.05 30.39
CA ILE A 469 -9.63 -11.05 30.90
C ILE A 469 -10.22 -12.43 30.58
N VAL A 470 -9.57 -13.14 29.66
CA VAL A 470 -10.01 -14.46 29.17
C VAL A 470 -9.42 -15.59 30.01
N HIS A 471 -8.23 -15.38 30.53
CA HIS A 471 -7.58 -16.34 31.40
C HIS A 471 -6.74 -15.63 32.45
N ASP A 472 -6.84 -16.06 33.70
CA ASP A 472 -5.99 -15.63 34.80
C ASP A 472 -5.54 -16.86 35.58
N SER A 473 -4.26 -17.21 35.48
CA SER A 473 -3.74 -18.44 36.09
C SER A 473 -3.90 -18.39 37.62
N PRO A 474 -4.37 -19.45 38.29
CA PRO A 474 -4.56 -19.46 39.74
C PRO A 474 -3.28 -19.17 40.55
N ASN A 475 -2.12 -19.40 39.94
CA ASN A 475 -0.80 -19.17 40.54
C ASN A 475 -0.18 -17.83 40.14
N PHE A 476 -0.88 -17.03 39.33
CA PHE A 476 -0.40 -15.73 38.87
C PHE A 476 -0.16 -14.79 40.04
N GLY A 477 1.07 -14.26 40.17
CA GLY A 477 1.47 -13.38 41.27
C GLY A 477 1.76 -14.08 42.61
N LYS A 478 1.51 -15.40 42.75
CA LYS A 478 1.59 -16.14 44.04
C LYS A 478 2.95 -16.74 44.39
N ARG A 479 4.02 -16.40 43.65
CA ARG A 479 5.38 -16.97 43.80
C ARG A 479 6.07 -16.81 45.19
N PHE A 480 5.39 -16.26 46.21
CA PHE A 480 5.91 -16.08 47.57
C PHE A 480 5.33 -17.02 48.66
N ILE A 481 4.43 -17.97 48.34
CA ILE A 481 3.83 -18.82 49.40
C ILE A 481 4.47 -20.21 49.54
N ASN A 482 5.15 -20.77 48.53
CA ASN A 482 5.74 -22.10 48.65
C ASN A 482 7.27 -22.07 48.62
N SER A 483 7.86 -21.77 49.77
CA SER A 483 9.26 -22.09 50.07
C SER A 483 9.32 -23.04 51.28
N SER A 484 8.91 -24.30 51.14
CA SER A 484 9.39 -25.40 52.00
C SER A 484 8.96 -26.80 51.52
N ILE A 485 9.94 -27.71 51.48
CA ILE A 485 9.85 -29.12 51.90
C ILE A 485 9.47 -30.18 50.82
N THR A 486 10.55 -30.77 50.27
CA THR A 486 10.91 -32.20 50.37
C THR A 486 10.48 -33.18 49.27
N GLU A 487 11.49 -33.90 48.78
CA GLU A 487 11.44 -35.14 48.01
C GLU A 487 10.43 -36.14 48.58
N MET A 488 9.35 -36.45 47.85
CA MET A 488 8.68 -37.75 47.90
C MET A 488 8.10 -38.11 46.52
N THR A 489 8.75 -39.11 45.90
CA THR A 489 8.19 -40.19 45.08
C THR A 489 6.92 -39.93 44.26
N PHE A 490 7.09 -40.00 42.94
CA PHE A 490 6.03 -40.24 41.95
C PHE A 490 5.16 -41.45 42.32
N SER A 491 3.83 -41.26 42.38
CA SER A 491 2.86 -42.29 42.04
C SER A 491 1.73 -41.71 41.19
N SER A 492 1.34 -42.52 40.20
CA SER A 492 0.36 -42.32 39.13
C SER A 492 -1.07 -42.05 39.57
N ASP A 493 -1.79 -41.38 38.67
CA ASP A 493 -3.26 -41.35 38.46
C ASP A 493 -4.16 -40.92 39.62
N VAL A 494 -4.70 -39.70 39.52
CA VAL A 494 -6.12 -39.42 39.81
C VAL A 494 -6.62 -38.30 38.89
N SER A 495 -7.61 -38.65 38.09
CA SER A 495 -8.56 -37.76 37.42
C SER A 495 -9.24 -36.81 38.41
N GLY A 496 -9.16 -35.49 38.15
CA GLY A 496 -9.89 -34.49 38.91
C GLY A 496 -10.21 -33.29 38.02
N GLU A 497 -11.48 -33.16 37.66
CA GLU A 497 -12.07 -31.99 37.01
C GLU A 497 -11.69 -30.72 37.80
N SER A 498 -10.86 -29.86 37.20
CA SER A 498 -10.69 -28.49 37.70
C SER A 498 -11.79 -27.63 37.07
N LEU A 499 -12.71 -27.12 37.90
CA LEU A 499 -13.75 -26.16 37.52
C LEU A 499 -13.20 -25.01 36.65
N PRO A 500 -14.00 -24.43 35.74
CA PRO A 500 -13.63 -23.22 35.02
C PRO A 500 -13.56 -22.04 36.01
N HIS A 501 -12.38 -21.78 36.55
CA HIS A 501 -12.17 -20.65 37.46
C HIS A 501 -11.97 -19.36 36.67
N ASN A 502 -12.77 -18.34 37.04
CA ASN A 502 -12.78 -16.96 36.55
C ASN A 502 -13.11 -16.77 35.06
N LEU A 503 -14.24 -17.30 34.60
CA LEU A 503 -14.87 -16.79 33.38
C LEU A 503 -15.47 -15.39 33.67
N PRO A 504 -15.29 -14.40 32.79
CA PRO A 504 -16.00 -13.13 32.90
C PRO A 504 -17.52 -13.37 32.89
N GLY A 505 -18.25 -12.52 33.63
CA GLY A 505 -19.70 -12.58 33.65
C GLY A 505 -20.28 -12.32 32.26
N LEU A 506 -21.46 -12.89 31.98
CA LEU A 506 -22.11 -12.77 30.68
C LEU A 506 -22.32 -11.30 30.26
N ASN A 507 -22.66 -10.41 31.20
CA ASN A 507 -22.81 -8.99 30.93
C ASN A 507 -21.49 -8.37 30.42
N THR A 508 -20.36 -8.69 31.06
CA THR A 508 -19.04 -8.19 30.65
C THR A 508 -18.66 -8.69 29.25
N LEU A 509 -18.96 -9.97 28.94
CA LEU A 509 -18.74 -10.52 27.61
C LEU A 509 -19.64 -9.85 26.57
N THR A 510 -20.90 -9.61 26.93
CA THR A 510 -21.90 -8.98 26.06
C THR A 510 -21.53 -7.54 25.75
N ASP A 511 -21.13 -6.75 26.76
CA ASP A 511 -20.67 -5.38 26.58
C ASP A 511 -19.40 -5.32 25.71
N PHE A 512 -18.47 -6.25 25.94
CA PHE A 512 -17.23 -6.37 25.16
C PHE A 512 -17.48 -6.70 23.69
N VAL A 513 -18.41 -7.61 23.39
CA VAL A 513 -18.75 -7.99 22.00
C VAL A 513 -19.66 -6.93 21.36
N ASN A 514 -20.57 -6.31 22.10
CA ASN A 514 -21.45 -5.25 21.60
C ASN A 514 -20.70 -3.97 21.24
N SER A 515 -19.55 -3.73 21.87
CA SER A 515 -18.65 -2.64 21.51
C SER A 515 -17.73 -2.98 20.34
N PHE A 516 -17.82 -4.18 19.74
CA PHE A 516 -17.14 -4.43 18.48
C PHE A 516 -17.70 -3.49 17.42
N HIS A 517 -16.84 -2.64 16.86
CA HIS A 517 -17.24 -1.75 15.79
C HIS A 517 -17.30 -2.50 14.46
N TYR A 518 -18.28 -3.40 14.35
CA TYR A 518 -18.86 -3.79 13.07
C TYR A 518 -20.13 -2.98 12.88
N VAL A 519 -19.99 -1.98 11.99
CA VAL A 519 -20.96 -1.63 10.95
C VAL A 519 -22.23 -2.47 11.10
N ASN A 520 -23.30 -1.87 11.62
CA ASN A 520 -24.58 -2.55 11.86
C ASN A 520 -24.96 -3.40 10.62
N GLU A 521 -24.98 -4.73 10.80
CA GLU A 521 -25.80 -5.61 9.97
C GLU A 521 -27.16 -5.71 10.67
#